data_AF-A0A7J8D8D5-F1
#
_entry.id   AF-A0A7J8D8D5-F1
#
_cell.length_a   1.000
_cell.length_b   1.000
_cell.length_c   1.000
_cell.angle_alpha   90.00
_cell.angle_beta   90.00
_cell.angle_gamma   90.00
#
_symmetry.space_group_name_H-M   'P 1'
#
loop_
_entity.id
_entity.type
_entity.pdbx_description
1 polymer ?
#
loop_
_entity_poly.entity_id
_entity_poly.type
_entity_poly.pdbx_seq_one_letter_code
_entity_poly.pdbx_strand_id
1 'polypeptide(L)'
;MASRSLGGLSGSRGAGGGGGGKKSLSARNAAVERRNLITVCRFSVKTLIDRSCFETIDDSSPEFNNFAAILEQILSHRLKGQVTWFGYESPRSFWDYIRVACRKVSQNCICSIENMENVSSSRAKGRAWIRVALMEKHLSEYISTALRDFKTTRRFYEDGAIVLGEEANMLAGMLLGLNAIDFSFCLKGEGLDGSFPAVIDYTPYLKFTQSSDSISSDEEELRTLGSSGSESSTPENVGPPFIMDENSWFNKCKRVKQKYQLTLEQKVFISCQKSFNLVLVIAFRLLLQKDLLTE
;
A
#
# COMPACT_ATOMS: atom_id res chain seq x y z
N MET A 1 -55.36 -54.21 -22.69
CA MET A 1 -56.46 -53.71 -21.81
C MET A 1 -55.83 -53.51 -20.43
N ALA A 2 -55.46 -52.28 -20.07
CA ALA A 2 -56.23 -51.38 -19.17
C ALA A 2 -56.37 -51.98 -17.75
N SER A 3 -56.06 -51.33 -16.62
CA SER A 3 -55.88 -49.93 -16.21
C SER A 3 -55.19 -49.94 -14.81
N ARG A 4 -54.26 -49.03 -14.46
CA ARG A 4 -54.42 -47.83 -13.56
C ARG A 4 -55.10 -48.12 -12.19
N SER A 5 -54.74 -47.56 -11.03
CA SER A 5 -53.74 -46.57 -10.54
C SER A 5 -53.99 -46.36 -9.02
N LEU A 6 -53.10 -45.59 -8.37
CA LEU A 6 -53.17 -44.92 -7.04
C LEU A 6 -52.72 -45.77 -5.83
N GLY A 7 -51.87 -45.33 -4.91
CA GLY A 7 -51.23 -44.05 -4.60
C GLY A 7 -50.84 -44.09 -3.10
N GLY A 8 -49.72 -43.50 -2.69
CA GLY A 8 -49.36 -43.43 -1.26
C GLY A 8 -47.93 -42.95 -0.97
N LEU A 9 -47.85 -41.76 -0.39
CA LEU A 9 -46.67 -40.99 0.01
C LEU A 9 -45.97 -41.53 1.28
N SER A 10 -44.68 -41.20 1.43
CA SER A 10 -43.83 -41.13 2.65
C SER A 10 -42.47 -41.76 2.34
N GLY A 11 -41.28 -41.16 2.54
CA GLY A 11 -40.88 -40.00 3.31
C GLY A 11 -39.45 -40.24 3.82
N SER A 12 -38.52 -39.37 3.41
CA SER A 12 -37.35 -38.89 4.16
C SER A 12 -36.04 -39.70 4.30
N ARG A 13 -34.96 -38.89 4.33
CA ARG A 13 -33.55 -39.09 4.73
C ARG A 13 -32.63 -39.65 3.64
N GLY A 14 -31.54 -39.00 3.25
CA GLY A 14 -30.86 -37.80 3.75
C GLY A 14 -29.35 -37.91 3.50
N ALA A 15 -28.69 -36.75 3.44
CA ALA A 15 -27.25 -36.51 3.56
C ALA A 15 -26.34 -36.75 2.34
N GLY A 16 -25.90 -35.63 1.76
CA GLY A 16 -24.78 -35.55 0.82
C GLY A 16 -24.30 -34.11 0.59
N GLY A 17 -24.36 -33.25 1.62
CA GLY A 17 -23.86 -31.88 1.59
C GLY A 17 -22.68 -31.72 2.55
N GLY A 18 -21.49 -31.37 2.05
CA GLY A 18 -20.33 -31.18 2.93
C GLY A 18 -19.02 -30.67 2.32
N GLY A 19 -18.96 -30.26 1.05
CA GLY A 19 -17.71 -29.83 0.39
C GLY A 19 -17.62 -28.36 -0.06
N GLY A 20 -18.75 -27.66 -0.21
CA GLY A 20 -18.81 -26.33 -0.85
C GLY A 20 -18.50 -25.14 0.08
N GLY A 21 -18.76 -25.25 1.38
CA GLY A 21 -18.69 -24.12 2.31
C GLY A 21 -17.27 -23.62 2.61
N LYS A 22 -16.30 -24.53 2.76
CA LYS A 22 -14.91 -24.18 3.13
C LYS A 22 -14.15 -23.49 1.99
N LYS A 23 -14.35 -23.92 0.74
CA LYS A 23 -13.76 -23.27 -0.45
C LYS A 23 -14.32 -21.87 -0.67
N SER A 24 -15.63 -21.68 -0.43
CA SER A 24 -16.31 -20.36 -0.52
C SER A 24 -15.81 -19.35 0.52
N LEU A 25 -15.57 -19.78 1.76
CA LEU A 25 -15.05 -18.91 2.82
C LEU A 25 -13.58 -18.54 2.59
N SER A 26 -12.74 -19.50 2.19
CA SER A 26 -11.33 -19.26 1.86
C SER A 26 -11.17 -18.27 0.68
N ALA A 27 -11.98 -18.43 -0.38
CA ALA A 27 -11.97 -17.51 -1.52
C ALA A 27 -12.45 -16.09 -1.14
N ARG A 28 -13.47 -15.99 -0.28
CA ARG A 28 -13.93 -14.69 0.25
C ARG A 28 -12.86 -14.01 1.09
N ASN A 29 -12.21 -14.73 2.00
CA ASN A 29 -11.14 -14.19 2.83
C ASN A 29 -9.96 -13.70 1.97
N ALA A 30 -9.57 -14.46 0.94
CA ALA A 30 -8.52 -14.03 0.01
C ALA A 30 -8.92 -12.78 -0.79
N ALA A 31 -10.18 -12.64 -1.20
CA ALA A 31 -10.65 -11.42 -1.88
C ALA A 31 -10.66 -10.20 -0.93
N VAL A 32 -11.03 -10.40 0.33
CA VAL A 32 -11.00 -9.34 1.35
C VAL A 32 -9.58 -8.88 1.63
N GLU A 33 -8.64 -9.81 1.80
CA GLU A 33 -7.22 -9.50 2.00
C GLU A 33 -6.66 -8.61 0.89
N ARG A 34 -6.90 -8.98 -0.38
CA ARG A 34 -6.47 -8.18 -1.55
C ARG A 34 -7.04 -6.76 -1.51
N ARG A 35 -8.33 -6.62 -1.25
CA ARG A 35 -9.01 -5.32 -1.16
C ARG A 35 -8.47 -4.49 -0.01
N ASN A 36 -8.18 -5.11 1.13
CA ASN A 36 -7.63 -4.43 2.31
C ASN A 36 -6.23 -3.89 2.01
N LEU A 37 -5.33 -4.70 1.45
CA LEU A 37 -3.98 -4.28 1.05
C LEU A 37 -4.00 -3.11 0.07
N ILE A 38 -4.86 -3.18 -0.95
CA ILE A 38 -5.01 -2.10 -1.93
C ILE A 38 -5.59 -0.84 -1.30
N THR A 39 -6.55 -0.98 -0.38
CA THR A 39 -7.12 0.15 0.36
C THR A 39 -6.07 0.83 1.25
N VAL A 40 -5.26 0.05 1.94
CA VAL A 40 -4.16 0.54 2.79
C VAL A 40 -3.10 1.23 1.93
N CYS A 41 -2.74 0.66 0.77
CA CYS A 41 -1.86 1.32 -0.19
C CYS A 41 -2.42 2.67 -0.64
N ARG A 42 -3.73 2.75 -0.94
CA ARG A 42 -4.38 4.00 -1.33
C ARG A 42 -4.26 5.08 -0.26
N PHE A 43 -4.51 4.71 1.00
CA PHE A 43 -4.37 5.64 2.12
C PHE A 43 -2.91 6.05 2.32
N SER A 44 -1.97 5.11 2.24
CA SER A 44 -0.54 5.40 2.37
C SER A 44 -0.04 6.36 1.30
N VAL A 45 -0.44 6.18 0.04
CA VAL A 45 -0.12 7.11 -1.06
C VAL A 45 -0.70 8.50 -0.78
N LYS A 46 -1.96 8.56 -0.33
CA LYS A 46 -2.58 9.83 0.03
C LYS A 46 -1.82 10.53 1.16
N THR A 47 -1.44 9.81 2.21
CA THR A 47 -0.65 10.34 3.33
C THR A 47 0.70 10.90 2.84
N LEU A 48 1.39 10.19 1.94
CA LEU A 48 2.65 10.68 1.36
C LEU A 48 2.46 11.97 0.56
N ILE A 49 1.41 12.05 -0.28
CA ILE A 49 1.10 13.26 -1.04
C ILE A 49 0.81 14.43 -0.08
N ASP A 50 -0.03 14.20 0.93
CA ASP A 50 -0.40 15.23 1.91
C ASP A 50 0.85 15.68 2.71
N ARG A 51 1.76 14.76 3.08
CA ARG A 51 3.01 15.09 3.81
C ARG A 51 4.01 15.85 2.94
N SER A 52 4.14 15.49 1.67
CA SER A 52 5.06 16.14 0.71
C SER A 52 4.74 17.62 0.46
N CYS A 53 3.55 18.07 0.85
CA CYS A 53 3.19 19.47 0.79
C CYS A 53 4.04 20.33 1.73
N PHE A 54 4.55 19.76 2.83
CA PHE A 54 5.22 20.47 3.90
C PHE A 54 6.75 20.28 3.91
N GLU A 55 7.23 19.09 3.55
CA GLU A 55 8.66 18.74 3.56
C GLU A 55 9.01 17.71 2.47
N THR A 56 10.30 17.60 2.14
CA THR A 56 10.80 16.51 1.30
C THR A 56 10.75 15.20 2.07
N ILE A 57 10.36 14.11 1.39
CA ILE A 57 10.27 12.79 2.02
C ILE A 57 11.61 12.08 1.94
N ASP A 58 12.16 11.68 3.08
CA ASP A 58 13.42 10.95 3.21
C ASP A 58 13.23 9.52 3.75
N ASP A 59 14.34 8.80 4.00
CA ASP A 59 14.33 7.41 4.44
C ASP A 59 13.97 7.22 5.92
N SER A 60 13.99 8.29 6.70
CA SER A 60 13.59 8.30 8.10
C SER A 60 12.07 8.45 8.27
N SER A 61 11.36 8.92 7.23
CA SER A 61 9.91 9.10 7.27
C SER A 61 9.17 7.77 7.55
N PRO A 62 8.41 7.68 8.66
CA PRO A 62 7.61 6.50 8.96
C PRO A 62 6.52 6.27 7.91
N GLU A 63 5.98 7.34 7.30
CA GLU A 63 5.01 7.26 6.21
C GLU A 63 5.59 6.58 4.98
N PHE A 64 6.84 6.92 4.62
CA PHE A 64 7.55 6.26 3.53
C PHE A 64 7.86 4.81 3.87
N ASN A 65 8.39 4.54 5.07
CA ASN A 65 8.75 3.19 5.48
C ASN A 65 7.52 2.26 5.46
N ASN A 66 6.37 2.75 5.90
CA ASN A 66 5.12 2.00 5.83
C ASN A 66 4.66 1.79 4.37
N PHE A 67 4.73 2.82 3.52
CA PHE A 67 4.41 2.70 2.10
C PHE A 67 5.29 1.64 1.40
N ALA A 68 6.61 1.68 1.64
CA ALA A 68 7.54 0.73 1.06
C ALA A 68 7.22 -0.70 1.51
N ALA A 69 6.86 -0.91 2.78
CA ALA A 69 6.41 -2.20 3.30
C ALA A 69 5.13 -2.69 2.64
N ILE A 70 4.14 -1.81 2.47
CA ILE A 70 2.87 -2.12 1.80
C ILE A 70 3.12 -2.52 0.33
N LEU A 71 3.98 -1.77 -0.37
CA LEU A 71 4.31 -2.08 -1.76
C LEU A 71 5.08 -3.40 -1.89
N GLU A 72 6.07 -3.64 -1.02
CA GLU A 72 6.79 -4.93 -0.94
C GLU A 72 5.81 -6.09 -0.73
N GLN A 73 4.83 -5.94 0.16
CA GLN A 73 3.82 -6.96 0.43
C GLN A 73 2.89 -7.20 -0.76
N ILE A 74 2.45 -6.13 -1.45
CA ILE A 74 1.61 -6.24 -2.64
C ILE A 74 2.34 -6.99 -3.76
N LEU A 75 3.61 -6.66 -3.99
CA LEU A 75 4.44 -7.30 -5.01
C LEU A 75 4.93 -8.71 -4.59
N SER A 76 4.85 -9.05 -3.31
CA SER A 76 5.17 -10.39 -2.81
C SER A 76 3.94 -11.29 -2.67
N HIS A 77 2.73 -10.71 -2.75
CA HIS A 77 1.48 -11.44 -2.53
C HIS A 77 1.30 -12.56 -3.56
N ARG A 78 1.33 -13.82 -3.08
CA ARG A 78 1.22 -15.04 -3.88
C ARG A 78 2.30 -15.16 -4.97
N LEU A 79 3.50 -14.67 -4.68
CA LEU A 79 4.67 -14.90 -5.52
C LEU A 79 5.09 -16.38 -5.43
N LYS A 80 5.27 -17.03 -6.58
CA LYS A 80 5.73 -18.41 -6.66
C LYS A 80 7.18 -18.52 -6.20
N GLY A 81 7.48 -19.57 -5.44
CA GLY A 81 8.85 -19.97 -5.16
C GLY A 81 9.62 -20.31 -6.45
N GLN A 82 10.95 -20.26 -6.37
CA GLN A 82 11.79 -20.78 -7.44
C GLN A 82 12.09 -22.26 -7.17
N VAL A 83 11.56 -23.14 -8.01
CA VAL A 83 11.94 -24.56 -7.99
C VAL A 83 13.35 -24.68 -8.55
N THR A 84 14.30 -25.10 -7.71
CA THR A 84 15.67 -25.40 -8.12
C THR A 84 15.71 -26.73 -8.87
N TRP A 85 16.79 -27.02 -9.62
CA TRP A 85 16.96 -28.28 -10.35
C TRP A 85 16.81 -29.53 -9.45
N PHE A 86 17.11 -29.39 -8.17
CA PHE A 86 16.98 -30.45 -7.17
C PHE A 86 15.57 -30.56 -6.55
N GLY A 87 14.59 -29.82 -7.08
CA GLY A 87 13.21 -29.84 -6.59
C GLY A 87 12.96 -29.05 -5.31
N TYR A 88 14.00 -28.44 -4.71
CA TYR A 88 13.82 -27.55 -3.56
C TYR A 88 13.24 -26.21 -4.00
N GLU A 89 12.19 -25.76 -3.34
CA GLU A 89 11.67 -24.41 -3.49
C GLU A 89 12.56 -23.42 -2.72
N SER A 90 13.28 -22.58 -3.46
CA SER A 90 13.94 -21.41 -2.90
C SER A 90 12.95 -20.25 -2.83
N PRO A 91 12.93 -19.48 -1.73
CA PRO A 91 12.14 -18.26 -1.67
C PRO A 91 12.59 -17.31 -2.78
N ARG A 92 11.63 -16.88 -3.59
CA ARG A 92 11.81 -15.86 -4.63
C ARG A 92 11.44 -14.50 -4.05
N SER A 93 12.17 -13.45 -4.41
CA SER A 93 11.81 -12.08 -4.03
C SER A 93 11.03 -11.41 -5.15
N PHE A 94 10.21 -10.42 -4.82
CA PHE A 94 9.56 -9.58 -5.82
C PHE A 94 10.58 -8.89 -6.74
N TRP A 95 11.82 -8.66 -6.27
CA TRP A 95 12.90 -8.12 -7.10
C TRP A 95 13.20 -9.00 -8.32
N ASP A 96 13.14 -10.32 -8.17
CA ASP A 96 13.41 -11.25 -9.28
C ASP A 96 12.34 -11.12 -10.38
N TYR A 97 11.11 -10.79 -10.01
CA TYR A 97 10.05 -10.44 -10.95
C TYR A 97 10.31 -9.08 -11.62
N ILE A 98 10.57 -8.03 -10.83
CA ILE A 98 10.79 -6.67 -11.34
C ILE A 98 11.95 -6.64 -12.34
N ARG A 99 13.08 -7.27 -12.01
CA ARG A 99 14.26 -7.34 -12.87
C ARG A 99 13.94 -7.89 -14.27
N VAL A 100 13.03 -8.86 -14.36
CA VAL A 100 12.65 -9.49 -15.64
C VAL A 100 11.56 -8.67 -16.34
N ALA A 101 10.49 -8.32 -15.63
CA ALA A 101 9.31 -7.66 -16.20
C ALA A 101 9.59 -6.21 -16.64
N CYS A 102 10.48 -5.51 -15.93
CA CYS A 102 10.78 -4.10 -16.15
C CYS A 102 12.00 -3.87 -17.03
N ARG A 103 12.67 -4.91 -17.54
CA ARG A 103 13.93 -4.77 -18.31
C ARG A 103 13.80 -3.92 -19.57
N LYS A 104 12.59 -3.80 -20.11
CA LYS A 104 12.27 -3.03 -21.33
C LYS A 104 11.88 -1.57 -21.06
N VAL A 105 11.76 -1.16 -19.79
CA VAL A 105 11.47 0.24 -19.44
C VAL A 105 12.66 1.09 -19.87
N SER A 106 12.41 2.21 -20.56
CA SER A 106 13.48 3.11 -20.98
C SER A 106 14.14 3.80 -19.78
N GLN A 107 15.45 4.01 -19.84
CA GLN A 107 16.22 4.67 -18.76
C GLN A 107 16.01 3.98 -17.40
N ASN A 108 16.01 2.65 -17.39
CA ASN A 108 15.81 1.91 -16.16
C ASN A 108 17.09 1.81 -15.30
N CYS A 109 16.91 1.71 -13.98
CA CYS A 109 17.98 1.60 -12.99
C CYS A 109 18.30 0.14 -12.60
N ILE A 110 17.77 -0.86 -13.31
CA ILE A 110 17.88 -2.28 -12.93
C ILE A 110 19.34 -2.73 -12.87
N CYS A 111 20.11 -2.47 -13.93
CA CYS A 111 21.53 -2.84 -13.99
C CYS A 111 22.34 -2.16 -12.87
N SER A 112 22.04 -0.90 -12.56
CA SER A 112 22.71 -0.16 -11.48
C SER A 112 22.46 -0.81 -10.12
N ILE A 113 21.24 -1.24 -9.85
CA ILE A 113 20.86 -1.92 -8.60
C ILE A 113 21.45 -3.34 -8.53
N GLU A 114 21.52 -4.05 -9.66
CA GLU A 114 22.16 -5.37 -9.71
C GLU A 114 23.63 -5.33 -9.31
N ASN A 115 24.34 -4.25 -9.65
CA ASN A 115 25.77 -4.06 -9.42
C ASN A 115 26.11 -3.37 -8.09
N MET A 116 25.14 -3.09 -7.23
CA MET A 116 25.42 -2.49 -5.92
C MET A 116 26.18 -3.48 -5.00
N GLU A 117 27.42 -3.15 -4.68
CA GLU A 117 28.29 -3.99 -3.83
C GLU A 117 27.78 -4.11 -2.38
N ASN A 118 27.19 -3.03 -1.84
CA ASN A 118 26.68 -2.97 -0.47
C ASN A 118 25.31 -3.64 -0.29
N VAL A 119 24.72 -4.20 -1.36
CA VAL A 119 23.35 -4.73 -1.39
C VAL A 119 23.36 -6.12 -2.03
N SER A 120 23.64 -7.14 -1.24
CA SER A 120 23.86 -8.50 -1.75
C SER A 120 22.56 -9.29 -1.95
N SER A 121 21.58 -9.16 -1.05
CA SER A 121 20.36 -9.98 -1.08
C SER A 121 19.33 -9.49 -2.11
N SER A 122 18.54 -10.42 -2.67
CA SER A 122 17.48 -10.09 -3.64
C SER A 122 16.43 -9.14 -3.03
N ARG A 123 16.07 -9.35 -1.75
CA ARG A 123 15.15 -8.46 -1.01
C ARG A 123 15.71 -7.05 -0.83
N ALA A 124 16.98 -6.95 -0.43
CA ALA A 124 17.67 -5.66 -0.27
C ALA A 124 17.72 -4.89 -1.60
N LYS A 125 17.96 -5.59 -2.73
CA LYS A 125 17.90 -5.01 -4.08
C LYS A 125 16.49 -4.51 -4.43
N GLY A 126 15.45 -5.27 -4.09
CA GLY A 126 14.06 -4.83 -4.24
C GLY A 126 13.75 -3.55 -3.45
N ARG A 127 14.23 -3.46 -2.21
CA ARG A 127 14.08 -2.26 -1.36
C ARG A 127 14.85 -1.05 -1.90
N ALA A 128 16.05 -1.28 -2.43
CA ALA A 128 16.84 -0.25 -3.10
C ALA A 128 16.13 0.24 -4.37
N TRP A 129 15.57 -0.69 -5.15
CA TRP A 129 14.81 -0.37 -6.34
C TRP A 129 13.61 0.53 -6.07
N ILE A 130 12.80 0.24 -5.04
CA ILE A 130 11.67 1.11 -4.67
C ILE A 130 12.15 2.55 -4.45
N ARG A 131 13.25 2.74 -3.71
CA ARG A 131 13.82 4.05 -3.40
C ARG A 131 14.31 4.76 -4.66
N VAL A 132 15.11 4.08 -5.49
CA VAL A 132 15.66 4.67 -6.73
C VAL A 132 14.53 5.02 -7.71
N ALA A 133 13.58 4.10 -7.93
CA ALA A 133 12.46 4.32 -8.85
C ALA A 133 11.55 5.48 -8.41
N LEU A 134 11.41 5.73 -7.11
CA LEU A 134 10.69 6.89 -6.57
C LEU A 134 11.47 8.19 -6.77
N MET A 135 12.77 8.19 -6.49
CA MET A 135 13.64 9.37 -6.72
C MET A 135 13.69 9.77 -8.20
N GLU A 136 13.72 8.78 -9.10
CA GLU A 136 13.65 8.97 -10.56
C GLU A 136 12.23 9.31 -11.04
N LYS A 137 11.22 9.26 -10.18
CA LYS A 137 9.79 9.50 -10.51
C LYS A 137 9.21 8.54 -11.55
N HIS A 138 9.76 7.33 -11.63
CA HIS A 138 9.44 6.32 -12.64
C HIS A 138 8.73 5.09 -12.07
N LEU A 139 8.51 5.00 -10.74
CA LEU A 139 7.90 3.81 -10.10
C LEU A 139 6.58 3.38 -10.75
N SER A 140 5.70 4.33 -11.05
CA SER A 140 4.41 4.07 -11.69
C SER A 140 4.54 3.50 -13.10
N GLU A 141 5.52 3.97 -13.87
CA GLU A 141 5.83 3.47 -15.22
C GLU A 141 6.36 2.04 -15.17
N TYR A 142 7.26 1.75 -14.22
CA TYR A 142 7.76 0.39 -14.00
C TYR A 142 6.62 -0.60 -13.73
N ILE A 143 5.77 -0.30 -12.76
CA ILE A 143 4.66 -1.17 -12.37
C ILE A 143 3.67 -1.31 -13.54
N SER A 144 3.31 -0.21 -14.20
CA SER A 144 2.41 -0.25 -15.36
C SER A 144 2.96 -1.13 -16.48
N THR A 145 4.27 -1.06 -16.76
CA THR A 145 4.93 -1.88 -17.78
C THR A 145 4.96 -3.36 -17.37
N ALA A 146 5.27 -3.64 -16.11
CA ALA A 146 5.31 -5.00 -15.59
C ALA A 146 3.94 -5.69 -15.66
N LEU A 147 2.88 -4.96 -15.31
CA LEU A 147 1.49 -5.45 -15.35
C LEU A 147 0.98 -5.67 -16.79
N ARG A 148 1.49 -4.91 -17.78
CA ARG A 148 1.17 -5.12 -19.20
C ARG A 148 1.81 -6.39 -19.76
N ASP A 149 2.97 -6.82 -19.25
CA ASP A 149 3.56 -8.11 -19.59
C ASP A 149 2.92 -9.24 -18.77
N PHE A 150 1.66 -9.54 -19.11
CA PHE A 150 0.88 -10.58 -18.43
C PHE A 150 1.51 -11.96 -18.54
N LYS A 151 2.23 -12.26 -19.64
CA LYS A 151 2.91 -13.55 -19.84
C LYS A 151 4.02 -13.74 -18.80
N THR A 152 4.86 -12.72 -18.60
CA THR A 152 5.89 -12.75 -17.57
C THR A 152 5.26 -12.77 -16.19
N THR A 153 4.31 -11.89 -15.90
CA THR A 153 3.65 -11.81 -14.59
C THR A 153 3.03 -13.15 -14.18
N ARG A 154 2.31 -13.84 -15.07
CA ARG A 154 1.70 -15.15 -14.77
C ARG A 154 2.72 -16.27 -14.48
N ARG A 155 3.96 -16.16 -14.96
CA ARG A 155 5.05 -17.10 -14.63
C ARG A 155 5.52 -16.93 -13.20
N PHE A 156 5.44 -15.72 -12.65
CA PHE A 156 5.96 -15.39 -11.32
C PHE A 156 4.92 -15.52 -10.21
N TYR A 157 3.63 -15.37 -10.50
CA TYR A 157 2.57 -15.35 -9.48
C TYR A 157 1.58 -16.50 -9.61
N GLU A 158 1.00 -16.91 -8.48
CA GLU A 158 -0.11 -17.86 -8.43
C GLU A 158 -1.45 -17.19 -8.78
N ASP A 159 -2.44 -18.01 -9.12
CA ASP A 159 -3.78 -17.52 -9.39
C ASP A 159 -4.37 -16.83 -8.14
N GLY A 160 -5.06 -15.71 -8.36
CA GLY A 160 -5.58 -14.86 -7.30
C GLY A 160 -4.55 -13.91 -6.68
N ALA A 161 -3.35 -13.75 -7.25
CA ALA A 161 -2.42 -12.68 -6.86
C ALA A 161 -2.99 -11.30 -7.18
N ILE A 162 -2.67 -10.28 -6.36
CA ILE A 162 -3.11 -8.90 -6.56
C ILE A 162 -2.70 -8.36 -7.94
N VAL A 163 -1.46 -8.63 -8.36
CA VAL A 163 -0.90 -8.17 -9.64
C VAL A 163 -1.53 -8.85 -10.87
N LEU A 164 -2.26 -9.94 -10.68
CA LEU A 164 -3.04 -10.63 -11.73
C LEU A 164 -4.54 -10.30 -11.65
N GLY A 165 -4.97 -9.61 -10.59
CA GLY A 165 -6.36 -9.24 -10.37
C GLY A 165 -6.73 -7.90 -10.98
N GLU A 166 -8.01 -7.56 -10.89
CA GLU A 166 -8.56 -6.26 -11.31
C GLU A 166 -7.93 -5.11 -10.51
N GLU A 167 -7.42 -5.41 -9.30
CA GLU A 167 -6.79 -4.43 -8.43
C GLU A 167 -5.45 -3.91 -8.94
N ALA A 168 -4.80 -4.61 -9.88
CA ALA A 168 -3.51 -4.23 -10.44
C ALA A 168 -3.56 -2.86 -11.15
N ASN A 169 -4.64 -2.57 -11.87
CA ASN A 169 -4.81 -1.27 -12.53
C ASN A 169 -5.01 -0.14 -11.52
N MET A 170 -5.71 -0.40 -10.41
CA MET A 170 -5.84 0.56 -9.32
C MET A 170 -4.49 0.85 -8.69
N LEU A 171 -3.66 -0.17 -8.47
CA LEU A 171 -2.30 -0.01 -7.96
C LEU A 171 -1.48 0.94 -8.86
N ALA A 172 -1.42 0.67 -10.17
CA ALA A 172 -0.70 1.52 -11.11
C ALA A 172 -1.21 2.97 -11.09
N GLY A 173 -2.53 3.16 -11.07
CA GLY A 173 -3.17 4.48 -11.00
C GLY A 173 -2.84 5.25 -9.72
N MET A 174 -2.80 4.58 -8.57
CA MET A 174 -2.41 5.20 -7.30
C MET A 174 -0.94 5.64 -7.32
N LEU A 175 -0.05 4.79 -7.85
CA LEU A 175 1.39 5.08 -7.89
C LEU A 175 1.74 6.29 -8.77
N LEU A 176 0.92 6.63 -9.77
CA LEU A 176 1.13 7.84 -10.59
C LEU A 176 1.14 9.12 -9.73
N GLY A 177 0.36 9.16 -8.65
CA GLY A 177 0.31 10.31 -7.74
C GLY A 177 1.64 10.59 -7.03
N LEU A 178 2.51 9.58 -6.91
CA LEU A 178 3.81 9.71 -6.28
C LEU A 178 4.84 10.44 -7.16
N ASN A 179 4.62 10.52 -8.48
CA ASN A 179 5.53 11.23 -9.38
C ASN A 179 5.58 12.75 -9.08
N ALA A 180 4.56 13.29 -8.41
CA ALA A 180 4.51 14.69 -8.00
C ALA A 180 5.33 14.99 -6.72
N ILE A 181 5.81 13.94 -6.03
CA ILE A 181 6.54 14.06 -4.77
C ILE A 181 8.04 14.14 -5.06
N ASP A 182 8.75 14.97 -4.29
CA ASP A 182 10.20 15.01 -4.28
C ASP A 182 10.75 14.14 -3.14
N PHE A 183 11.31 12.98 -3.50
CA PHE A 183 11.96 12.05 -2.58
C PHE A 183 13.47 12.29 -2.50
N SER A 184 14.06 12.11 -1.32
CA SER A 184 15.51 12.20 -1.10
C SER A 184 15.97 11.08 -0.18
N PHE A 185 16.45 9.97 -0.74
CA PHE A 185 16.87 8.80 0.03
C PHE A 185 18.39 8.63 0.05
N CYS A 186 18.91 8.20 1.19
CA CYS A 186 20.27 7.73 1.32
C CYS A 186 20.32 6.21 1.15
N LEU A 187 21.00 5.72 0.11
CA LEU A 187 21.18 4.27 -0.10
C LEU A 187 22.33 3.71 0.77
N LYS A 188 22.42 4.13 2.03
CA LYS A 188 23.42 3.63 2.98
C LYS A 188 22.90 2.31 3.55
N GLY A 189 23.75 1.28 3.60
CA GLY A 189 23.34 -0.13 3.73
C GLY A 189 22.47 -0.53 4.93
N GLU A 190 22.31 0.31 5.95
CA GLU A 190 21.50 0.00 7.14
C GLU A 190 19.98 -0.05 6.86
N GLY A 191 19.44 0.80 5.99
CA GLY A 191 17.99 0.83 5.68
C GLY A 191 17.54 -0.16 4.59
N LEU A 192 18.48 -0.94 4.07
CA LEU A 192 18.26 -1.91 2.97
C LEU A 192 18.37 -3.35 3.46
N ASP A 193 18.31 -3.59 4.77
CA ASP A 193 18.46 -4.92 5.32
C ASP A 193 17.49 -5.90 4.64
N GLY A 194 18.01 -7.05 4.23
CA GLY A 194 17.25 -8.06 3.50
C GLY A 194 16.80 -9.19 4.41
N SER A 195 17.05 -9.11 5.71
CA SER A 195 16.95 -10.25 6.62
C SER A 195 15.50 -10.58 6.98
N PHE A 196 14.66 -9.56 7.18
CA PHE A 196 13.27 -9.74 7.62
C PHE A 196 12.26 -9.19 6.60
N PRO A 197 11.07 -9.79 6.49
CA PRO A 197 9.95 -9.20 5.73
C PRO A 197 9.61 -7.81 6.26
N ALA A 198 9.16 -6.91 5.38
CA ALA A 198 8.73 -5.59 5.81
C ALA A 198 7.45 -5.69 6.67
N VAL A 199 7.41 -4.92 7.77
CA VAL A 199 6.25 -4.89 8.68
C VAL A 199 5.38 -3.68 8.34
N ILE A 200 4.08 -3.90 8.16
CA ILE A 200 3.10 -2.85 7.88
C ILE A 200 2.48 -2.39 9.20
N ASP A 201 2.55 -1.10 9.49
CA ASP A 201 1.78 -0.49 10.56
C ASP A 201 0.38 -0.11 10.04
N TYR A 202 -0.62 -0.84 10.52
CA TYR A 202 -2.03 -0.62 10.17
C TYR A 202 -2.70 0.45 11.03
N THR A 203 -2.12 0.81 12.19
CA THR A 203 -2.66 1.77 13.15
C THR A 203 -3.21 3.05 12.51
N PRO A 204 -2.50 3.74 11.59
CA PRO A 204 -3.01 4.98 11.00
C PRO A 204 -4.22 4.78 10.08
N TYR A 205 -4.54 3.54 9.67
CA TYR A 205 -5.65 3.23 8.76
C TYR A 205 -6.84 2.59 9.46
N LEU A 206 -6.70 2.21 10.73
CA LEU A 206 -7.80 1.69 11.53
C LEU A 206 -8.73 2.84 11.91
N LYS A 207 -9.96 2.79 11.42
CA LYS A 207 -11.03 3.62 11.96
C LYS A 207 -11.50 2.96 13.24
N PHE A 208 -11.23 3.59 14.38
CA PHE A 208 -11.87 3.20 15.62
C PHE A 208 -13.34 3.63 15.56
N THR A 209 -14.20 2.78 15.02
CA THR A 209 -15.64 2.93 15.20
C THR A 209 -15.96 2.33 16.55
N GLN A 210 -16.10 3.17 17.58
CA GLN A 210 -16.82 2.76 18.77
C GLN A 210 -18.29 2.62 18.37
N SER A 211 -18.65 1.47 17.77
CA SER A 211 -20.04 1.08 17.68
C SER A 211 -20.48 0.79 19.11
N SER A 212 -21.38 1.62 19.63
CA SER A 212 -22.08 1.43 20.90
C SER A 212 -22.71 0.05 21.05
N ASP A 213 -22.90 -0.68 19.95
CA ASP A 213 -23.47 -2.03 19.92
C ASP A 213 -22.48 -3.14 20.29
N SER A 214 -21.19 -2.83 20.45
CA SER A 214 -20.14 -3.82 20.75
C SER A 214 -19.84 -3.98 22.25
N ILE A 215 -20.45 -3.15 23.11
CA ILE A 215 -20.35 -3.27 24.57
C ILE A 215 -21.51 -4.12 25.14
N SER A 216 -22.57 -4.37 24.36
CA SER A 216 -23.78 -5.04 24.84
C SER A 216 -23.71 -6.58 24.88
N SER A 217 -22.68 -7.24 24.31
CA SER A 217 -22.70 -8.71 24.18
C SER A 217 -22.18 -9.47 25.42
N ASP A 218 -21.48 -8.79 26.34
CA ASP A 218 -20.76 -9.46 27.43
C ASP A 218 -21.48 -9.30 28.78
N GLU A 219 -22.47 -8.41 28.82
CA GLU A 219 -23.22 -8.06 30.03
C GLU A 219 -24.60 -8.74 30.11
N GLU A 220 -25.05 -9.42 29.06
CA GLU A 220 -26.29 -10.22 29.10
C GLU A 220 -26.03 -11.66 29.61
N GLU A 221 -24.81 -12.21 29.42
CA GLU A 221 -24.43 -13.51 29.99
C GLU A 221 -24.17 -13.48 31.51
N LEU A 222 -23.76 -12.33 32.06
CA LEU A 222 -23.51 -12.17 33.50
C LEU A 222 -24.77 -11.83 34.32
N ARG A 223 -25.91 -11.53 33.69
CA ARG A 223 -27.17 -11.21 34.38
C ARG A 223 -28.05 -12.44 34.69
N THR A 224 -27.67 -13.64 34.25
CA THR A 224 -28.50 -14.85 34.41
C THR A 224 -28.22 -15.67 35.69
N LEU A 225 -27.28 -15.26 36.56
CA LEU A 225 -26.92 -16.01 37.78
C LEU A 225 -27.05 -15.25 39.11
N GLY A 226 -27.82 -14.16 39.17
CA GLY A 226 -28.00 -13.40 40.41
C GLY A 226 -29.41 -12.86 40.61
N SER A 227 -30.35 -13.70 41.03
CA SER A 227 -31.58 -13.22 41.67
C SER A 227 -31.43 -13.17 43.19
N SER A 228 -31.46 -11.98 43.77
CA SER A 228 -32.19 -11.65 45.01
C SER A 228 -32.00 -10.18 45.41
N GLY A 229 -33.12 -9.44 45.58
CA GLY A 229 -33.23 -8.36 46.57
C GLY A 229 -33.54 -6.93 46.10
N SER A 230 -34.84 -6.58 46.10
CA SER A 230 -35.47 -5.30 46.54
C SER A 230 -35.15 -3.94 45.87
N GLU A 231 -36.16 -3.45 45.11
CA GLU A 231 -36.81 -2.12 45.02
C GLU A 231 -36.11 -0.77 45.39
N SER A 232 -36.04 0.18 44.42
CA SER A 232 -36.84 1.44 44.34
C SER A 232 -36.21 2.60 43.52
N SER A 233 -37.08 3.36 42.84
CA SER A 233 -37.03 4.78 42.37
C SER A 233 -36.25 5.26 41.11
N THR A 234 -37.04 5.49 40.04
CA THR A 234 -37.20 6.64 39.08
C THR A 234 -36.03 7.40 38.38
N PRO A 235 -36.24 7.92 37.15
CA PRO A 235 -35.19 8.52 36.30
C PRO A 235 -35.35 10.04 36.06
N GLU A 236 -34.31 10.86 36.31
CA GLU A 236 -34.21 12.21 35.76
C GLU A 236 -32.74 12.64 35.59
N ASN A 237 -32.28 12.85 34.35
CA ASN A 237 -31.50 14.05 34.01
C ASN A 237 -31.39 14.25 32.48
N VAL A 238 -32.11 15.25 31.98
CA VAL A 238 -31.95 15.81 30.64
C VAL A 238 -30.80 16.81 30.72
N GLY A 239 -29.64 16.47 30.15
CA GLY A 239 -28.51 17.41 30.00
C GLY A 239 -28.72 18.39 28.82
N PRO A 240 -28.25 19.65 28.91
CA PRO A 240 -28.53 20.68 27.91
C PRO A 240 -27.67 20.55 26.65
N PRO A 241 -28.08 21.13 25.49
CA PRO A 241 -27.32 21.01 24.25
C PRO A 241 -26.03 21.82 24.33
N PHE A 242 -24.91 21.15 24.08
CA PHE A 242 -23.58 21.75 23.98
C PHE A 242 -23.49 22.58 22.69
N ILE A 243 -23.49 23.91 22.83
CA ILE A 243 -23.27 24.84 21.71
C ILE A 243 -21.81 24.69 21.24
N MET A 244 -21.60 24.28 19.99
CA MET A 244 -20.27 24.22 19.39
C MET A 244 -19.83 25.62 18.93
N ASP A 245 -18.68 26.07 19.41
CA ASP A 245 -18.07 27.38 19.08
C ASP A 245 -17.61 27.43 17.62
N GLU A 246 -18.46 28.00 16.75
CA GLU A 246 -18.25 28.17 15.30
C GLU A 246 -16.99 28.99 14.96
N ASN A 247 -16.50 29.80 15.90
CA ASN A 247 -15.40 30.74 15.68
C ASN A 247 -14.02 30.07 15.72
N SER A 248 -13.90 28.87 16.29
CA SER A 248 -12.65 28.12 16.39
C SER A 248 -12.19 27.55 15.03
N TRP A 249 -13.14 27.06 14.23
CA TRP A 249 -12.83 26.44 12.93
C TRP A 249 -12.43 27.47 11.88
N PHE A 250 -13.11 28.61 11.83
CA PHE A 250 -12.77 29.71 10.93
C PHE A 250 -11.34 30.24 11.18
N ASN A 251 -10.96 30.39 12.45
CA ASN A 251 -9.63 30.83 12.84
C ASN A 251 -8.54 29.78 12.52
N LYS A 252 -8.84 28.48 12.63
CA LYS A 252 -7.95 27.41 12.17
C LYS A 252 -7.78 27.43 10.64
N CYS A 253 -8.87 27.58 9.90
CA CYS A 253 -8.86 27.63 8.43
C CYS A 253 -8.03 28.82 7.91
N LYS A 254 -8.19 30.01 8.51
CA LYS A 254 -7.40 31.20 8.18
C LYS A 254 -5.90 31.00 8.42
N ARG A 255 -5.53 30.34 9.52
CA ARG A 255 -4.14 30.04 9.88
C ARG A 255 -3.49 29.04 8.92
N VAL A 256 -4.24 28.02 8.50
CA VAL A 256 -3.79 27.04 7.49
C VAL A 256 -3.60 27.70 6.13
N LYS A 257 -4.52 28.55 5.70
CA LYS A 257 -4.41 29.29 4.43
C LYS A 257 -3.18 30.20 4.38
N GLN A 258 -2.88 30.91 5.47
CA GLN A 258 -1.68 31.75 5.56
C GLN A 258 -0.37 30.94 5.52
N LYS A 259 -0.33 29.79 6.22
CA LYS A 259 0.83 28.90 6.16
C LYS A 259 1.05 28.34 4.75
N TYR A 260 -0.03 27.94 4.06
CA TYR A 260 0.05 27.42 2.70
C TYR A 260 0.57 28.47 1.69
N GLN A 261 0.15 29.74 1.84
CA GLN A 261 0.63 30.83 0.99
C GLN A 261 2.15 31.04 1.13
N LEU A 262 2.67 31.05 2.36
CA LEU A 262 4.10 31.20 2.64
C LEU A 262 4.91 30.00 2.11
N THR A 263 4.39 28.79 2.23
CA THR A 263 5.04 27.58 1.69
C THR A 263 5.08 27.60 0.16
N LEU A 264 4.05 28.13 -0.52
CA LEU A 264 4.06 28.30 -1.97
C LEU A 264 5.12 29.32 -2.40
N GLU A 265 5.23 30.45 -1.72
CA GLU A 265 6.25 31.47 -1.98
C GLU A 265 7.66 30.90 -1.78
N GLN A 266 7.88 30.11 -0.72
CA GLN A 266 9.14 29.41 -0.48
C GLN A 266 9.43 28.33 -1.55
N LYS A 267 8.42 27.58 -2.00
CA LYS A 267 8.58 26.58 -3.08
C LYS A 267 8.90 27.24 -4.43
N VAL A 268 8.28 28.37 -4.74
CA VAL A 268 8.61 29.17 -5.94
C VAL A 268 10.04 29.69 -5.86
N PHE A 269 10.46 30.19 -4.70
CA PHE A 269 11.84 30.65 -4.49
C PHE A 269 12.87 29.52 -4.66
N ILE A 270 12.64 28.35 -4.05
CA ILE A 270 13.52 27.19 -4.17
C ILE A 270 13.53 26.64 -5.62
N SER A 271 12.38 26.65 -6.31
CA SER A 271 12.28 26.25 -7.72
C SER A 271 13.06 27.20 -8.64
N CYS A 272 12.96 28.51 -8.41
CA CYS A 272 13.80 29.51 -9.08
C CYS A 272 15.28 29.29 -8.80
N GLN A 273 15.66 28.98 -7.55
CA GLN A 273 17.04 28.71 -7.18
C GLN A 273 17.60 27.44 -7.84
N LYS A 274 16.80 26.36 -7.91
CA LYS A 274 17.18 25.12 -8.62
C LYS A 274 17.32 25.36 -10.13
N SER A 275 16.40 26.13 -10.72
CA SER A 275 16.46 26.51 -12.14
C SER A 275 17.71 27.36 -12.43
N PHE A 276 18.05 28.30 -11.56
CA PHE A 276 19.24 29.13 -11.68
C PHE A 276 20.54 28.31 -11.58
N ASN A 277 20.62 27.37 -10.63
CA ASN A 277 21.78 26.47 -10.51
C ASN A 277 21.91 25.54 -11.73
N LEU A 278 20.81 25.05 -12.28
CA LEU A 278 20.84 24.22 -13.49
C LEU A 278 21.34 25.01 -14.70
N VAL A 279 20.91 26.27 -14.87
CA VAL A 279 21.40 27.17 -15.92
C VAL A 279 22.89 27.46 -15.75
N LEU A 280 23.36 27.67 -14.52
CA LEU A 280 24.79 27.85 -14.21
C LEU A 280 25.62 26.61 -14.55
N VAL A 281 25.14 25.42 -14.21
CA VAL A 281 25.82 24.15 -14.51
C VAL A 281 25.90 23.92 -16.03
N ILE A 282 24.82 24.21 -16.75
CA ILE A 282 24.80 24.12 -18.22
C ILE A 282 25.76 25.14 -18.84
N ALA A 283 25.75 26.39 -18.37
CA ALA A 283 26.66 27.43 -18.85
C ALA A 283 28.13 27.08 -18.59
N PHE A 284 28.45 26.54 -17.42
CA PHE A 284 29.81 26.12 -17.07
C PHE A 284 30.28 24.95 -17.94
N ARG A 285 29.39 24.00 -18.24
CA ARG A 285 29.69 22.87 -19.14
C ARG A 285 29.91 23.32 -20.59
N LEU A 286 29.14 24.31 -21.06
CA LEU A 286 29.32 24.90 -22.39
C LEU A 286 30.59 25.75 -22.49
N LEU A 287 31.00 26.43 -21.41
CA LEU A 287 32.27 27.14 -21.33
C LEU A 287 33.45 26.17 -21.38
N LEU A 288 33.42 25.10 -20.59
CA LEU A 288 34.47 24.06 -20.65
C LEU A 288 34.56 23.38 -22.02
N GLN A 289 33.43 23.17 -22.71
CA GLN A 289 33.45 22.66 -24.08
C GLN A 289 34.03 23.65 -25.09
N LYS A 290 33.91 24.97 -24.87
CA LYS A 290 34.56 25.96 -25.72
C LYS A 290 36.07 25.98 -25.48
N ASP A 291 36.52 25.94 -24.24
CA ASP A 291 37.95 25.94 -23.91
C ASP A 291 38.67 24.68 -24.45
N LEU A 292 38.01 23.52 -24.44
CA LEU A 292 38.51 22.27 -25.05
C LEU A 292 38.53 22.23 -26.58
N LEU A 293 37.86 23.19 -27.25
CA LEU A 293 37.84 23.30 -28.72
C LEU A 293 38.76 24.42 -29.24
N THR A 294 39.46 25.12 -28.33
CA THR A 294 40.36 26.24 -28.66
C THR A 294 41.85 25.91 -28.45
N GLU A 295 42.18 24.67 -28.10
CA GLU A 295 43.52 24.05 -28.21
C GLU A 295 43.57 23.08 -29.40
#